data_AF-A0A529TVI9-F1
#
_entry.id   AF-A0A529TVI9-F1
#
_cell.length_a   1.000
_cell.length_b   1.000
_cell.length_c   1.000
_cell.angle_alpha   90.00
_cell.angle_beta   90.00
_cell.angle_gamma   90.00
#
_symmetry.space_group_name_H-M   'P 1'
#
loop_
_entity.id
_entity.type
_entity.pdbx_description
1 polymer ?
#
loop_
_entity_poly.entity_id
_entity_poly.type
_entity_poly.pdbx_seq_one_letter_code
_entity_poly.pdbx_strand_id
1 'polypeptide(L)'
;MASQEILREEPSRGSFINDPRIRSLFFQTLVVILLFSSIWWIVHNVIENLQRLHIASGFGFLRSRAGFDISDTPIAYTSDSTYFRALVVGLLNTIIIAVAGIVLATVVGFLIGIGRLSQNWLIRKICTVYVEIFRNIPPLLVIFFWYSGVLAVLPPPRESIHLPLGSFLNQRGFYLPRAVWGDGSWLIGVALLLAIAMAWFVAHRARQRQKATGQQFPVFWTSVALIV
;
A
#
# COMPACT_ATOMS: atom_id res chain seq x y z
N MET A 1 2.85 20.95 -84.49
CA MET A 1 4.22 21.13 -83.97
C MET A 1 4.17 22.19 -82.87
N ALA A 2 4.38 21.78 -81.62
CA ALA A 2 4.93 22.55 -80.49
C ALA A 2 4.56 21.78 -79.20
N SER A 3 5.42 20.86 -78.79
CA SER A 3 5.29 20.13 -77.52
C SER A 3 5.43 21.10 -76.35
N GLN A 4 4.53 20.99 -75.37
CA GLN A 4 4.73 21.56 -74.04
C GLN A 4 5.87 20.80 -73.35
N GLU A 5 6.99 21.48 -73.11
CA GLU A 5 8.03 21.00 -72.22
C GLU A 5 7.55 21.08 -70.78
N ILE A 6 7.32 19.93 -70.17
CA ILE A 6 7.13 19.79 -68.73
C ILE A 6 8.51 19.96 -68.08
N LEU A 7 8.78 21.15 -67.55
CA LEU A 7 9.91 21.36 -66.65
C LEU A 7 9.69 20.52 -65.39
N ARG A 8 10.44 19.42 -65.27
CA ARG A 8 10.55 18.67 -64.02
C ARG A 8 11.35 19.53 -63.05
N GLU A 9 10.68 20.06 -62.02
CA GLU A 9 11.38 20.56 -60.83
C GLU A 9 12.06 19.37 -60.16
N GLU A 10 13.39 19.28 -60.28
CA GLU A 10 14.17 18.39 -59.43
C GLU A 10 14.14 18.93 -57.99
N PRO A 11 13.84 18.10 -56.98
CA PRO A 11 13.83 18.55 -55.60
C PRO A 11 15.26 18.99 -55.25
N SER A 12 15.46 20.28 -54.98
CA SER A 12 16.77 20.78 -54.57
C SER A 12 17.21 19.99 -53.35
N ARG A 13 18.37 19.33 -53.46
CA ARG A 13 19.01 18.64 -52.34
C ARG A 13 19.50 19.71 -51.37
N GLY A 14 18.60 20.21 -50.55
CA GLY A 14 18.91 21.12 -49.45
C GLY A 14 20.03 20.52 -48.62
N SER A 15 21.13 21.26 -48.47
CA SER A 15 22.31 20.83 -47.72
C SER A 15 21.91 20.23 -46.38
N PHE A 16 22.43 19.03 -46.06
CA PHE A 16 22.24 18.34 -44.78
C PHE A 16 22.51 19.25 -43.55
N ILE A 17 23.30 20.31 -43.73
CA ILE A 17 23.69 21.27 -42.69
C ILE A 17 22.59 22.31 -42.41
N ASN A 18 21.69 22.56 -43.37
CA ASN A 18 20.63 23.58 -43.25
C ASN A 18 19.23 22.98 -43.04
N ASP A 19 19.12 21.65 -42.94
CA ASP A 19 17.87 20.98 -42.60
C ASP A 19 17.50 21.29 -41.13
N PRO A 20 16.37 21.97 -40.86
CA PRO A 20 15.97 22.33 -39.51
C PRO A 20 15.83 21.13 -38.58
N ARG A 21 15.52 19.92 -39.09
CA ARG A 21 15.41 18.69 -38.29
C ARG A 21 16.76 18.17 -37.82
N ILE A 22 17.78 18.24 -38.67
CA ILE A 22 19.14 17.78 -38.35
C ILE A 22 19.78 18.75 -37.36
N ARG A 23 19.59 20.05 -37.57
CA ARG A 23 20.07 21.09 -36.66
C ARG A 23 19.40 20.98 -35.28
N SER A 24 18.08 20.74 -35.22
CA SER A 24 17.39 20.53 -33.94
C SER A 24 17.88 19.29 -33.21
N LEU A 25 18.09 18.18 -33.94
CA LEU A 25 18.63 16.94 -33.35
C LEU A 25 20.04 17.17 -32.79
N PHE A 26 20.90 17.86 -33.54
CA PHE A 26 22.26 18.18 -33.09
C PHE A 26 22.26 19.01 -31.80
N PHE A 27 21.50 20.11 -31.74
CA PHE A 27 21.44 20.93 -30.53
C PHE A 27 20.78 20.22 -29.35
N GLN A 28 19.75 19.41 -29.59
CA GLN A 28 19.13 18.60 -28.53
C GLN A 28 20.12 17.58 -27.96
N THR A 29 20.84 16.86 -28.81
CA THR A 29 21.90 15.93 -28.38
C THR A 29 23.02 16.66 -27.64
N LEU A 30 23.47 17.82 -28.14
CA LEU A 30 24.49 18.64 -27.50
C LEU A 30 24.07 19.09 -26.10
N VAL A 31 22.84 19.59 -25.95
CA VAL A 31 22.29 20.01 -24.67
C VAL A 31 22.17 18.83 -23.70
N VAL A 32 21.70 17.68 -24.18
CA VAL A 32 21.61 16.46 -23.36
C VAL A 32 22.98 16.02 -22.87
N ILE A 33 23.99 15.98 -23.76
CA ILE A 33 25.37 15.65 -23.38
C ILE A 33 25.89 16.66 -22.35
N LEU A 34 25.75 17.95 -22.61
CA LEU A 34 26.21 19.01 -21.69
C LEU A 34 25.55 18.86 -20.30
N LEU A 35 24.25 18.58 -20.28
CA LEU A 35 23.48 18.39 -19.05
C LEU A 35 23.95 17.15 -18.27
N PHE A 36 24.10 16.00 -18.93
CA PHE A 36 24.61 14.79 -18.29
C PHE A 36 26.04 14.96 -17.79
N SER A 37 26.93 15.58 -18.58
CA SER A 37 28.30 15.87 -18.17
C SER A 37 28.35 16.84 -16.98
N SER A 38 27.48 17.85 -16.96
CA SER A 38 27.40 18.81 -15.85
C SER A 38 26.91 18.12 -14.56
N ILE A 39 25.85 17.32 -14.65
CA ILE A 39 25.33 16.54 -13.50
C ILE A 39 26.41 15.59 -12.98
N TRP A 40 27.07 14.85 -13.88
CA TRP A 40 28.13 13.92 -13.52
C TRP A 40 29.29 14.62 -12.82
N TRP A 41 29.73 15.78 -13.34
CA TRP A 41 30.78 16.59 -12.73
C TRP A 41 30.39 17.08 -11.33
N ILE A 42 29.17 17.61 -11.16
CA ILE A 42 28.67 18.07 -9.85
C ILE A 42 28.63 16.92 -8.86
N VAL A 43 28.02 15.78 -9.24
CA VAL A 43 27.89 14.61 -8.37
C VAL A 43 29.27 14.11 -7.94
N HIS A 44 30.21 13.99 -8.89
CA HIS A 44 31.55 13.52 -8.59
C HIS A 44 32.30 14.48 -7.66
N ASN A 45 32.21 15.79 -7.92
CA ASN A 45 32.81 16.82 -7.09
C ASN A 45 32.25 16.79 -5.65
N VAL A 46 30.93 16.62 -5.49
CA VAL A 46 30.28 16.49 -4.18
C VAL A 46 30.77 15.23 -3.45
N ILE A 47 30.79 14.08 -4.13
CA ILE A 47 31.25 12.83 -3.51
C ILE A 47 32.69 12.94 -3.04
N GLU A 48 33.60 13.48 -3.87
CA GLU A 48 35.00 13.67 -3.48
C GLU A 48 35.16 14.62 -2.29
N ASN A 49 34.42 15.74 -2.28
CA ASN A 49 34.46 16.68 -1.15
C ASN A 49 33.94 16.04 0.14
N LEU A 50 32.84 15.27 0.08
CA LEU A 50 32.29 14.57 1.24
C LEU A 50 33.24 13.48 1.76
N GLN A 51 33.90 12.75 0.86
CA GLN A 51 34.90 11.75 1.22
C GLN A 51 36.13 12.38 1.91
N ARG A 52 36.61 13.54 1.43
CA ARG A 52 37.68 14.30 2.10
C ARG A 52 37.29 14.70 3.52
N LEU A 53 36.02 15.01 3.75
CA LEU A 53 35.46 15.33 5.07
C LEU A 53 35.14 14.10 5.93
N HIS A 54 35.49 12.88 5.48
CA HIS A 54 35.18 11.61 6.19
C HIS A 54 33.68 11.43 6.49
N ILE A 55 32.82 12.09 5.73
CA ILE A 55 31.37 11.93 5.82
C ILE A 55 31.02 10.70 4.98
N ALA A 56 30.38 9.71 5.61
CA ALA A 56 29.85 8.54 4.93
C ALA A 56 28.86 9.00 3.84
N SER A 57 29.32 8.97 2.59
CA SER A 57 28.59 9.48 1.42
C SER A 57 28.24 8.33 0.47
N GLY A 58 27.16 8.51 -0.29
CA GLY A 58 26.63 7.49 -1.20
C GLY A 58 25.75 6.44 -0.50
N PHE A 59 25.54 5.29 -1.16
CA PHE A 59 24.65 4.22 -0.69
C PHE A 59 25.33 3.14 0.17
N GLY A 60 26.60 3.33 0.54
CA GLY A 60 27.35 2.38 1.36
C GLY A 60 26.70 2.12 2.72
N PHE A 61 26.06 3.14 3.30
CA PHE A 61 25.36 3.05 4.59
C PHE A 61 24.26 1.97 4.57
N LEU A 62 23.65 1.69 3.41
CA LEU A 62 22.60 0.67 3.28
C LEU A 62 23.10 -0.73 3.68
N ARG A 63 24.41 -0.98 3.55
CA ARG A 63 25.05 -2.25 3.95
C ARG A 63 25.60 -2.21 5.37
N SER A 64 25.67 -1.04 6.00
CA SER A 64 26.10 -0.89 7.39
C SER A 64 25.04 -1.43 8.34
N ARG A 65 25.47 -1.88 9.52
CA ARG A 65 24.60 -2.34 10.62
C ARG A 65 23.71 -1.20 11.09
N ALA A 66 22.42 -1.46 11.23
CA ALA A 66 21.42 -0.48 11.67
C ALA A 66 21.60 -0.09 13.14
N GLY A 67 21.85 -1.07 14.02
CA GLY A 67 22.16 -0.84 15.44
C GLY A 67 20.95 -0.49 16.32
N PHE A 68 19.72 -0.67 15.81
CA PHE A 68 18.49 -0.46 16.56
C PHE A 68 17.44 -1.54 16.25
N ASP A 69 16.58 -1.82 17.21
CA ASP A 69 15.46 -2.75 17.04
C ASP A 69 14.20 -2.03 16.53
N ILE A 70 13.37 -2.77 15.79
CA ILE A 70 12.08 -2.31 15.30
C ILE A 70 11.00 -3.11 16.02
N SER A 71 9.99 -2.43 16.56
CA SER A 71 8.94 -3.04 17.39
C SER A 71 8.09 -4.07 16.64
N ASP A 72 7.71 -3.77 15.39
CA ASP A 72 6.92 -4.67 14.55
C ASP A 72 7.70 -5.01 13.27
N THR A 73 7.88 -6.30 13.02
CA THR A 73 8.78 -6.81 11.97
C THR A 73 8.04 -7.86 11.13
N PRO A 74 7.46 -7.44 9.98
CA PRO A 74 6.75 -8.38 9.08
C PRO A 74 7.68 -9.46 8.50
N ILE A 75 8.97 -9.12 8.39
CA ILE A 75 10.06 -10.01 7.98
C ILE A 75 11.09 -10.08 9.10
N ALA A 76 11.84 -11.18 9.18
CA ALA A 76 12.89 -11.33 10.20
C ALA A 76 13.85 -10.13 10.15
N TYR A 77 14.07 -9.49 11.30
CA TYR A 77 14.94 -8.32 11.46
C TYR A 77 15.50 -8.29 12.87
N THR A 78 16.75 -7.87 13.01
CA THR A 78 17.45 -7.70 14.29
C THR A 78 18.28 -6.43 14.26
N SER A 79 18.72 -5.92 15.41
CA SER A 79 19.69 -4.81 15.50
C SER A 79 21.00 -5.03 14.72
N ASP A 80 21.37 -6.29 14.47
CA ASP A 80 22.53 -6.67 13.64
C ASP A 80 22.27 -6.58 12.13
N SER A 81 21.02 -6.41 11.71
CA SER A 81 20.65 -6.29 10.32
C SER A 81 21.12 -4.97 9.71
N THR A 82 21.17 -4.93 8.37
CA THR A 82 21.63 -3.75 7.65
C THR A 82 20.55 -2.66 7.58
N TYR A 83 20.96 -1.40 7.39
CA TYR A 83 20.03 -0.28 7.15
C TYR A 83 19.08 -0.54 5.97
N PHE A 84 19.54 -1.22 4.92
CA PHE A 84 18.68 -1.62 3.81
C PHE A 84 17.51 -2.48 4.30
N ARG A 85 17.78 -3.47 5.16
CA ARG A 85 16.74 -4.33 5.72
C ARG A 85 15.81 -3.55 6.64
N ALA A 86 16.33 -2.61 7.43
CA ALA A 86 15.51 -1.71 8.25
C ALA A 86 14.55 -0.86 7.40
N LEU A 87 15.01 -0.31 6.28
CA LEU A 87 14.18 0.45 5.34
C LEU A 87 13.10 -0.41 4.69
N VAL A 88 13.42 -1.65 4.32
CA VAL A 88 12.42 -2.60 3.78
C VAL A 88 11.36 -2.93 4.84
N VAL A 89 11.77 -3.18 6.09
CA VAL A 89 10.82 -3.40 7.20
C VAL A 89 9.93 -2.17 7.40
N GLY A 90 10.51 -0.97 7.43
CA GLY A 90 9.77 0.29 7.54
C GLY A 90 8.76 0.46 6.40
N LEU A 91 9.18 0.22 5.16
CA LEU A 91 8.31 0.27 3.98
C LEU A 91 7.15 -0.72 4.08
N LEU A 92 7.43 -1.98 4.47
CA LEU A 92 6.39 -3.00 4.66
C LEU A 92 5.40 -2.59 5.73
N ASN A 93 5.86 -2.06 6.87
CA ASN A 93 4.98 -1.54 7.91
C ASN A 93 4.12 -0.38 7.42
N THR A 94 4.68 0.58 6.67
CA THR A 94 3.90 1.67 6.07
C THR A 94 2.82 1.14 5.14
N ILE A 95 3.13 0.16 4.29
CA ILE A 95 2.16 -0.46 3.39
C ILE A 95 1.06 -1.17 4.17
N ILE A 96 1.43 -1.98 5.18
CA ILE A 96 0.47 -2.71 6.01
C ILE A 96 -0.49 -1.74 6.70
N ILE A 97 0.06 -0.70 7.36
CA ILE A 97 -0.74 0.32 8.06
C ILE A 97 -1.60 1.11 7.07
N ALA A 98 -1.07 1.48 5.91
CA ALA A 98 -1.83 2.20 4.89
C ALA A 98 -3.00 1.37 4.36
N VAL A 99 -2.78 0.10 4.02
CA VAL A 99 -3.83 -0.79 3.51
C VAL A 99 -4.89 -1.03 4.59
N ALA A 100 -4.48 -1.39 5.81
CA ALA A 100 -5.42 -1.59 6.92
C ALA A 100 -6.20 -0.31 7.22
N GLY A 101 -5.52 0.84 7.25
CA GLY A 101 -6.11 2.16 7.45
C GLY A 101 -7.13 2.52 6.36
N ILE A 102 -6.81 2.29 5.08
CA ILE A 102 -7.73 2.55 3.96
C ILE A 102 -8.97 1.69 4.08
N VAL A 103 -8.83 0.39 4.36
CA VAL A 103 -9.97 -0.53 4.50
C VAL A 103 -10.88 -0.08 5.64
N LEU A 104 -10.31 0.15 6.83
CA LEU A 104 -11.09 0.57 8.00
C LEU A 104 -11.72 1.96 7.81
N ALA A 105 -10.96 2.92 7.27
CA ALA A 105 -11.46 4.26 6.99
C ALA A 105 -12.56 4.26 5.93
N THR A 106 -12.49 3.37 4.93
CA THR A 106 -13.54 3.22 3.93
C THR A 106 -14.81 2.69 4.55
N VAL A 107 -14.73 1.63 5.38
CA VAL A 107 -15.90 1.07 6.05
C VAL A 107 -16.54 2.09 7.00
N VAL A 108 -15.75 2.68 7.90
CA VAL A 108 -16.25 3.66 8.87
C VAL A 108 -16.75 4.92 8.16
N GLY A 109 -15.96 5.46 7.22
CA GLY A 109 -16.32 6.66 6.46
C GLY A 109 -17.59 6.47 5.63
N PHE A 110 -17.80 5.28 5.05
CA PHE A 110 -19.01 4.93 4.33
C PHE A 110 -20.23 4.87 5.24
N LEU A 111 -20.12 4.17 6.38
CA LEU A 111 -21.21 4.07 7.37
C LEU A 111 -21.63 5.45 7.90
N ILE A 112 -20.64 6.27 8.30
CA ILE A 112 -20.88 7.63 8.77
C ILE A 112 -21.43 8.53 7.64
N GLY A 113 -20.94 8.34 6.41
CA GLY A 113 -21.43 9.04 5.23
C GLY A 113 -22.92 8.78 4.97
N ILE A 114 -23.35 7.52 5.01
CA ILE A 114 -24.77 7.14 4.93
C ILE A 114 -25.55 7.73 6.10
N GLY A 115 -25.03 7.61 7.33
CA GLY A 115 -25.68 8.14 8.52
C GLY A 115 -25.97 9.65 8.43
N ARG A 116 -25.10 10.42 7.74
CA ARG A 116 -25.30 11.85 7.51
C ARG A 116 -26.45 12.18 6.55
N LEU A 117 -26.81 11.25 5.66
CA LEU A 117 -27.94 11.38 4.74
C LEU A 117 -29.24 10.82 5.33
N SER A 118 -29.19 10.25 6.54
CA SER A 118 -30.37 9.70 7.20
C SER A 118 -31.44 10.78 7.44
N GLN A 119 -32.70 10.39 7.25
CA GLN A 119 -33.87 11.21 7.60
C GLN A 119 -34.03 11.35 9.12
N ASN A 120 -33.40 10.46 9.91
CA ASN A 120 -33.41 10.57 11.36
C ASN A 120 -32.47 11.70 11.81
N TRP A 121 -33.06 12.75 12.38
CA TRP A 121 -32.35 13.94 12.87
C TRP A 121 -31.20 13.59 13.83
N LEU A 122 -31.40 12.64 14.75
CA LEU A 122 -30.39 12.28 15.75
C LEU A 122 -29.17 11.63 15.11
N ILE A 123 -29.38 10.64 14.23
CA ILE A 123 -28.30 9.94 13.52
C ILE A 123 -27.51 10.93 12.66
N ARG A 124 -28.22 11.78 11.91
CA ARG A 124 -27.61 12.82 11.08
C ARG A 124 -26.77 13.80 11.90
N LYS A 125 -27.25 14.21 13.08
CA LYS A 125 -26.54 15.15 13.95
C LYS A 125 -25.29 14.50 14.56
N ILE A 126 -25.38 13.28 15.08
CA ILE A 126 -24.23 12.53 15.62
C ILE A 126 -23.16 12.34 14.55
N CYS A 127 -23.53 11.92 13.34
CA CYS A 127 -22.59 11.74 12.23
C CYS A 127 -21.94 13.07 11.81
N THR A 128 -22.71 14.16 11.77
CA THR A 128 -22.18 15.50 11.48
C THR A 128 -21.15 15.94 12.52
N VAL A 129 -21.47 15.80 13.81
CA VAL A 129 -20.56 16.16 14.91
C VAL A 129 -19.29 15.32 14.87
N TYR A 130 -19.39 14.01 14.65
CA TYR A 130 -18.23 13.14 14.48
C TYR A 130 -17.31 13.65 13.35
N VAL A 131 -17.87 13.90 12.16
CA VAL A 131 -17.07 14.35 11.01
C VAL A 131 -16.44 15.72 11.27
N GLU A 132 -17.17 16.67 11.83
CA GLU A 132 -16.64 18.00 12.13
C GLU A 132 -15.52 17.95 13.16
N ILE A 133 -15.67 17.16 14.23
CA ILE A 133 -14.62 17.01 15.25
C ILE A 133 -13.34 16.45 14.62
N PHE A 134 -13.42 15.29 13.98
CA PHE A 134 -12.22 14.59 13.48
C PHE A 134 -11.55 15.31 12.29
N ARG A 135 -12.29 16.12 11.52
CA ARG A 135 -11.69 16.92 10.44
C ARG A 135 -11.01 18.19 10.91
N ASN A 136 -11.37 18.71 12.10
CA ASN A 136 -10.84 19.96 12.64
C ASN A 136 -9.72 19.74 13.68
N ILE A 137 -9.63 18.56 14.29
CA ILE A 137 -8.54 18.25 15.23
C ILE A 137 -7.24 18.00 14.45
N PRO A 138 -6.11 18.65 14.84
CA PRO A 138 -4.81 18.34 14.26
C PRO A 138 -4.46 16.85 14.42
N PRO A 139 -4.05 16.15 13.35
CA PRO A 139 -3.78 14.72 13.42
C PRO A 139 -2.66 14.38 14.41
N LEU A 140 -1.68 15.28 14.56
CA LEU A 140 -0.62 15.14 15.57
C LEU A 140 -1.15 15.11 17.00
N LEU A 141 -2.19 15.90 17.31
CA LEU A 141 -2.82 15.90 18.62
C LEU A 141 -3.51 14.58 18.90
N VAL A 142 -4.20 14.02 17.90
CA VAL A 142 -4.83 12.69 18.01
C VAL A 142 -3.77 11.63 18.32
N ILE A 143 -2.68 11.59 17.54
CA ILE A 143 -1.59 10.62 17.75
C ILE A 143 -0.97 10.80 19.14
N PHE A 144 -0.70 12.05 19.54
CA PHE A 144 -0.13 12.35 20.86
C PHE A 144 -1.05 11.93 22.00
N PHE A 145 -2.36 12.20 21.90
CA PHE A 145 -3.34 11.80 22.89
C PHE A 145 -3.39 10.28 23.07
N TRP A 146 -3.41 9.53 21.96
CA TRP A 146 -3.41 8.07 22.03
C TRP A 146 -2.11 7.53 22.62
N TYR A 147 -0.95 8.07 22.23
CA TYR A 147 0.33 7.62 22.76
C TYR A 147 0.49 7.97 24.25
N SER A 148 0.36 9.25 24.61
CA SER A 148 0.68 9.76 25.94
C SER A 148 -0.48 9.60 26.93
N GLY A 149 -1.73 9.67 26.47
CA GLY A 149 -2.92 9.66 27.33
C GLY A 149 -3.55 8.28 27.49
N VAL A 150 -3.45 7.41 26.47
CA VAL A 150 -4.06 6.08 26.50
C VAL A 150 -3.01 5.00 26.66
N LEU A 151 -2.06 4.91 25.73
CA LEU A 151 -1.08 3.82 25.72
C LEU A 151 -0.06 3.92 26.85
N ALA A 152 0.43 5.10 27.20
CA ALA A 152 1.42 5.27 28.27
C ALA A 152 0.90 4.85 29.66
N VAL A 153 -0.41 4.82 29.87
CA VAL A 153 -1.05 4.39 31.13
C VAL A 153 -1.15 2.86 31.24
N LEU A 154 -1.08 2.14 30.12
CA LEU A 154 -1.08 0.68 30.11
C LEU A 154 0.22 0.14 30.75
N PRO A 155 0.26 -1.13 31.18
CA PRO A 155 1.47 -1.73 31.73
C PRO A 155 2.53 -1.97 30.65
N PRO A 156 3.82 -2.02 31.05
CA PRO A 156 4.91 -2.31 30.13
C PRO A 156 4.75 -3.70 29.51
N PRO A 157 5.36 -3.98 28.34
CA PRO A 157 5.18 -5.26 27.63
C PRO A 157 5.48 -6.52 28.45
N ARG A 158 6.36 -6.41 29.46
CA ARG A 158 6.71 -7.53 30.37
C ARG A 158 5.57 -7.91 31.31
N GLU A 159 4.67 -6.97 31.60
CA GLU A 159 3.52 -7.12 32.50
C GLU A 159 2.20 -6.93 31.71
N SER A 160 2.17 -7.47 30.48
CA SER A 160 1.02 -7.30 29.57
C SER A 160 -0.28 -7.81 30.19
N ILE A 161 -1.38 -7.10 29.96
CA ILE A 161 -2.70 -7.57 30.33
C ILE A 161 -3.11 -8.68 29.37
N HIS A 162 -3.36 -9.87 29.92
CA HIS A 162 -3.83 -11.01 29.15
C HIS A 162 -5.35 -10.90 28.96
N LEU A 163 -5.79 -10.94 27.71
CA LEU A 163 -7.19 -10.89 27.31
C LEU A 163 -7.64 -12.26 26.77
N PRO A 164 -8.95 -12.52 26.68
CA PRO A 164 -9.48 -13.72 26.05
C PRO A 164 -8.93 -13.92 24.63
N LEU A 165 -8.99 -15.16 24.13
CA LEU A 165 -8.51 -15.54 22.80
C LEU A 165 -6.98 -15.38 22.61
N GLY A 166 -6.19 -15.39 23.69
CA GLY A 166 -4.73 -15.28 23.60
C GLY A 166 -4.26 -13.90 23.10
N SER A 167 -5.06 -12.87 23.32
CA SER A 167 -4.71 -11.48 22.99
C SER A 167 -4.05 -10.78 24.17
N PHE A 168 -3.26 -9.75 23.89
CA PHE A 168 -2.50 -9.01 24.89
C PHE A 168 -2.69 -7.50 24.70
N LEU A 169 -2.72 -6.76 25.80
CA LEU A 169 -2.78 -5.31 25.80
C LEU A 169 -1.70 -4.73 26.70
N ASN A 170 -0.87 -3.84 26.15
CA ASN A 170 0.22 -3.18 26.85
C ASN A 170 0.52 -1.80 26.23
N GLN A 171 1.57 -1.13 26.70
CA GLN A 171 1.99 0.19 26.20
C GLN A 171 2.35 0.24 24.70
N ARG A 172 2.64 -0.89 24.06
CA ARG A 172 2.88 -0.98 22.62
C ARG A 172 1.59 -1.17 21.81
N GLY A 173 0.45 -1.31 22.48
CA GLY A 173 -0.86 -1.45 21.88
C GLY A 173 -1.49 -2.82 22.11
N PHE A 174 -2.36 -3.20 21.20
CA PHE A 174 -3.15 -4.43 21.24
C PHE A 174 -2.57 -5.48 20.29
N TYR A 175 -2.27 -6.66 20.82
CA TYR A 175 -1.69 -7.79 20.07
C TYR A 175 -2.70 -8.92 19.96
N LEU A 176 -2.89 -9.40 18.74
CA LEU A 176 -3.69 -10.58 18.43
C LEU A 176 -2.78 -11.80 18.21
N PRO A 177 -3.26 -13.01 18.52
CA PRO A 177 -2.54 -14.22 18.16
C PRO A 177 -2.36 -14.28 16.63
N ARG A 178 -1.12 -14.47 16.19
CA ARG A 178 -0.84 -14.65 14.78
C ARG A 178 -1.29 -16.05 14.37
N ALA A 179 -2.04 -16.15 13.28
CA ALA A 179 -2.30 -17.44 12.65
C ALA A 179 -0.99 -18.01 12.09
N VAL A 180 -0.53 -19.11 12.65
CA VAL A 180 0.66 -19.82 12.19
C VAL A 180 0.22 -21.01 11.35
N TRP A 181 0.73 -21.10 10.13
CA TRP A 181 0.54 -22.26 9.27
C TRP A 181 1.52 -23.35 9.72
N GLY A 182 0.98 -24.46 10.22
CA GLY A 182 1.75 -25.62 10.66
C GLY A 182 1.59 -26.79 9.70
N ASP A 183 2.25 -27.89 10.01
CA ASP A 183 2.05 -29.15 9.30
C ASP A 183 0.58 -29.59 9.40
N GLY A 184 -0.05 -29.85 8.26
CA GLY A 184 -1.48 -30.17 8.17
C GLY A 184 -2.41 -28.99 7.90
N SER A 185 -1.94 -27.73 7.91
CA SER A 185 -2.79 -26.56 7.59
C SER A 185 -3.31 -26.55 6.14
N TRP A 186 -2.74 -27.36 5.24
CA TRP A 186 -3.27 -27.60 3.90
C TRP A 186 -4.69 -28.21 3.91
N LEU A 187 -5.05 -28.95 4.97
CA LEU A 187 -6.38 -29.52 5.16
C LEU A 187 -7.46 -28.44 5.29
N ILE A 188 -7.12 -27.26 5.82
CA ILE A 188 -8.04 -26.11 5.88
C ILE A 188 -8.42 -25.66 4.47
N GLY A 189 -7.44 -25.62 3.56
CA GLY A 189 -7.69 -25.31 2.15
C GLY A 189 -8.57 -26.36 1.46
N VAL A 190 -8.32 -27.64 1.73
CA VAL A 190 -9.15 -28.74 1.19
C VAL A 190 -10.57 -28.72 1.76
N ALA A 191 -10.71 -28.50 3.07
CA ALA A 191 -12.01 -28.37 3.72
C ALA A 191 -12.80 -27.18 3.16
N LEU A 192 -12.15 -26.05 2.93
CA LEU A 192 -12.78 -24.88 2.30
C LEU A 192 -13.25 -25.17 0.87
N LEU A 193 -12.42 -25.87 0.06
CA LEU A 193 -12.81 -26.27 -1.29
C LEU A 193 -13.99 -27.25 -1.29
N LEU A 194 -13.99 -28.23 -0.38
CA LEU A 194 -15.11 -29.16 -0.20
C LEU A 194 -16.37 -28.43 0.26
N ALA A 195 -16.25 -27.48 1.18
CA ALA A 195 -17.37 -26.66 1.65
C ALA A 195 -17.97 -25.82 0.52
N ILE A 196 -17.14 -25.19 -0.32
CA ILE A 196 -17.58 -24.45 -1.52
C ILE A 196 -18.27 -25.39 -2.52
N ALA A 197 -17.71 -26.57 -2.76
CA ALA A 197 -18.30 -27.57 -3.66
C ALA A 197 -19.66 -28.06 -3.15
N MET A 198 -19.79 -28.33 -1.85
CA MET A 198 -21.06 -28.70 -1.22
C MET A 198 -22.07 -27.56 -1.24
N ALA A 199 -21.66 -26.33 -0.94
CA ALA A 199 -22.51 -25.14 -1.04
C ALA A 199 -23.01 -24.93 -2.48
N TRP A 200 -22.14 -25.10 -3.47
CA TRP A 200 -22.52 -25.05 -4.89
C TRP A 200 -23.50 -26.16 -5.27
N PHE A 201 -23.28 -27.38 -4.81
CA PHE A 201 -24.18 -28.51 -5.04
C PHE A 201 -25.56 -28.29 -4.43
N VAL A 202 -25.62 -27.82 -3.18
CA VAL A 202 -26.88 -27.47 -2.50
C VAL A 202 -27.60 -26.35 -3.25
N ALA A 203 -26.87 -25.30 -3.66
CA ALA A 203 -27.44 -24.20 -4.43
C ALA A 203 -27.97 -24.66 -5.79
N HIS A 204 -27.24 -25.54 -6.48
CA HIS A 204 -27.65 -26.09 -7.77
C HIS A 204 -28.92 -26.93 -7.64
N ARG A 205 -28.96 -27.85 -6.66
CA ARG A 205 -30.10 -28.74 -6.43
C ARG A 205 -31.33 -27.99 -5.90
N ALA A 206 -31.13 -26.97 -5.08
CA ALA A 206 -32.19 -26.08 -4.61
C ALA A 206 -32.83 -25.30 -5.77
N ARG A 207 -32.03 -24.77 -6.71
CA ARG A 207 -32.55 -24.08 -7.90
C ARG A 207 -33.34 -25.02 -8.81
N GLN A 208 -32.87 -26.26 -9.01
CA GLN A 208 -33.61 -27.25 -9.80
C GLN A 208 -34.95 -27.61 -9.14
N ARG A 209 -34.96 -27.84 -7.82
CA ARG A 209 -36.21 -28.07 -7.07
C ARG A 209 -37.16 -26.89 -7.14
N GLN A 210 -36.66 -25.66 -6.96
CA GLN A 210 -37.49 -24.46 -7.05
C GLN A 210 -38.13 -24.28 -8.43
N LYS A 211 -37.41 -24.61 -9.52
CA LYS A 211 -37.98 -24.60 -10.88
C LYS A 211 -39.08 -25.64 -11.08
N ALA A 212 -38.98 -26.80 -10.42
CA ALA A 212 -39.95 -27.89 -10.56
C ALA A 212 -41.16 -27.77 -9.63
N THR A 213 -40.98 -27.28 -8.39
CA THR A 213 -42.02 -27.29 -7.34
C THR A 213 -42.41 -25.90 -6.83
N GLY A 214 -41.74 -24.83 -7.26
CA GLY A 214 -41.99 -23.45 -6.84
C GLY A 214 -41.56 -23.12 -5.40
N GLN A 215 -41.17 -24.10 -4.60
CA GLN A 215 -40.77 -23.90 -3.20
C GLN A 215 -39.30 -23.47 -3.09
N GLN A 216 -39.05 -22.43 -2.29
CA GLN A 216 -37.70 -21.92 -2.02
C GLN A 216 -37.04 -22.71 -0.88
N PHE A 217 -35.79 -23.12 -1.08
CA PHE A 217 -34.97 -23.74 -0.02
C PHE A 217 -33.99 -22.70 0.54
N PRO A 218 -33.73 -22.66 1.87
CA PRO A 218 -32.83 -21.67 2.47
C PRO A 218 -31.36 -22.01 2.22
N VAL A 219 -30.90 -21.79 0.98
CA VAL A 219 -29.53 -22.07 0.51
C VAL A 219 -28.49 -21.26 1.29
N PHE A 220 -28.82 -20.03 1.69
CA PHE A 220 -27.89 -19.16 2.43
C PHE A 220 -27.48 -19.78 3.77
N TRP A 221 -28.45 -20.14 4.62
CA TRP A 221 -28.20 -20.72 5.94
C TRP A 221 -27.52 -22.09 5.87
N THR A 222 -27.92 -22.92 4.90
CA THR A 222 -27.28 -24.24 4.70
C THR A 222 -25.87 -24.14 4.15
N SER A 223 -25.58 -23.16 3.30
CA SER A 223 -24.21 -22.91 2.83
C SER A 223 -23.32 -22.35 3.94
N VAL A 224 -23.86 -21.46 4.79
CA VAL A 224 -23.14 -20.95 5.97
C VAL A 224 -22.80 -22.09 6.94
N ALA A 225 -23.76 -22.98 7.22
CA ALA A 225 -23.53 -24.14 8.09
C ALA A 225 -22.55 -25.19 7.52
N LEU A 226 -22.31 -25.20 6.20
CA LEU A 226 -21.34 -26.09 5.56
C LEU A 226 -19.93 -25.50 5.53
N ILE A 227 -19.79 -24.18 5.69
CA ILE A 227 -18.51 -23.45 5.59
C ILE A 227 -17.92 -23.15 6.97
N VAL A 228 -18.76 -22.96 7.98
CA VAL A 228 -18.39 -22.69 9.39
C VAL A 228 -18.20 -23.99 10.15
#